data_AF-A0A931DM89-F1
#
_entry.id   AF-A0A931DM89-F1
#
_cell.length_a   1.000
_cell.length_b   1.000
_cell.length_c   1.000
_cell.angle_alpha   90.00
_cell.angle_beta   90.00
_cell.angle_gamma   90.00
#
_symmetry.space_group_name_H-M   'P 1'
#
loop_
_entity.id
_entity.type
_entity.pdbx_description
1 polymer ?
#
loop_
_entity_poly.entity_id
_entity_poly.type
_entity_poly.pdbx_seq_one_letter_code
_entity_poly.pdbx_strand_id
1 'polypeptide(L)'
;MDIDQISTLVREHAARFGLRHPTGAVAGQVPSWLPFGLQVRRRRGGRVLVVDPRFGDLSPSEQSAMIAGVMTAAACFPAYLRRLILVSVPLVLVAGVAGGLMSAFLGSPRVLGVLLLFLGWIPAVVLVMRWFAYTVDRAVVETFGRPTLDAAFGFERRSPLKRGHPIRLISPNVDQRVQRVERLERLRTPSGSPM
;
A
#
# COMPACT_ATOMS: atom_id res chain seq x y z
N MET A 1 14.89 18.27 -3.69
CA MET A 1 15.92 17.32 -3.24
C MET A 1 16.52 16.66 -4.47
N ASP A 2 17.85 16.58 -4.56
CA ASP A 2 18.49 15.91 -5.69
C ASP A 2 18.45 14.37 -5.54
N ILE A 3 18.86 13.64 -6.59
CA ILE A 3 18.75 12.17 -6.59
C ILE A 3 19.72 11.48 -5.62
N ASP A 4 20.82 12.13 -5.27
CA ASP A 4 21.84 11.59 -4.37
C ASP A 4 21.39 11.72 -2.91
N GLN A 5 20.78 12.85 -2.58
CA GLN A 5 20.06 13.09 -1.32
C GLN A 5 18.91 12.09 -1.16
N ILE A 6 18.08 11.90 -2.20
CA ILE A 6 17.01 10.89 -2.18
C ILE A 6 17.59 9.48 -1.99
N SER A 7 18.66 9.13 -2.71
CA SER A 7 19.31 7.82 -2.60
C SER A 7 19.85 7.57 -1.19
N THR A 8 20.38 8.60 -0.53
CA THR A 8 20.87 8.51 0.84
C THR A 8 19.74 8.29 1.84
N LEU A 9 18.65 9.06 1.75
CA LEU A 9 17.46 8.86 2.57
C LEU A 9 16.82 7.48 2.36
N VAL A 10 16.75 7.02 1.11
CA VAL A 10 16.25 5.68 0.78
C VAL A 10 17.08 4.59 1.46
N ARG A 11 18.41 4.69 1.42
CA ARG A 11 19.30 3.74 2.10
C ARG A 11 19.12 3.79 3.61
N GLU A 12 19.02 4.97 4.19
CA GLU A 12 18.79 5.13 5.62
C GLU A 12 17.47 4.49 6.05
N HIS A 13 16.38 4.77 5.34
CA HIS A 13 15.06 4.21 5.63
C HIS A 13 15.04 2.69 5.39
N ALA A 14 15.66 2.19 4.32
CA ALA A 14 15.80 0.76 4.08
C ALA A 14 16.54 0.06 5.23
N ALA A 15 17.62 0.67 5.73
CA ALA A 15 18.37 0.15 6.88
C ALA A 15 17.53 0.08 8.16
N ARG A 16 16.71 1.11 8.45
CA ARG A 16 15.78 1.11 9.61
C ARG A 16 14.81 -0.08 9.60
N PHE A 17 14.40 -0.53 8.41
CA PHE A 17 13.51 -1.68 8.23
C PHE A 17 14.27 -3.01 7.99
N GLY A 18 15.61 -3.02 8.07
CA GLY A 18 16.42 -4.22 7.78
C GLY A 18 16.29 -4.70 6.33
N LEU A 19 15.92 -3.82 5.40
CA LEU A 19 15.72 -4.16 4.00
C LEU A 19 17.05 -4.15 3.25
N ARG A 20 17.30 -5.21 2.46
CA ARG A 20 18.43 -5.24 1.50
C ARG A 20 18.21 -4.31 0.30
N HIS A 21 16.98 -3.92 0.04
CA HIS A 21 16.57 -3.10 -1.10
C HIS A 21 15.35 -2.24 -0.73
N PRO A 22 15.14 -1.08 -1.39
CA PRO A 22 15.93 -0.57 -2.51
C PRO A 22 17.31 -0.03 -2.10
N THR A 23 18.28 -0.14 -3.01
CA THR A 23 19.68 0.24 -2.76
C THR A 23 19.98 1.71 -3.05
N GLY A 24 19.01 2.44 -3.58
CA GLY A 24 19.13 3.85 -3.95
C GLY A 24 17.96 4.32 -4.81
N ALA A 25 18.11 5.50 -5.39
CA ALA A 25 17.12 6.13 -6.25
C ALA A 25 17.67 6.43 -7.64
N VAL A 26 16.79 6.47 -8.64
CA VAL A 26 17.12 6.83 -10.03
C VAL A 26 16.03 7.74 -10.58
N ALA A 27 16.41 8.70 -11.41
CA ALA A 27 15.43 9.49 -12.16
C ALA A 27 14.71 8.61 -13.20
N GLY A 28 13.41 8.81 -13.37
CA GLY A 28 12.64 8.13 -14.41
C GLY A 28 11.15 8.40 -14.34
N GLN A 29 10.44 8.02 -15.40
CA GLN A 29 8.99 8.24 -15.48
C GLN A 29 8.21 7.22 -14.66
N VAL A 30 7.32 7.72 -13.82
CA VAL A 30 6.37 6.94 -13.01
C VAL A 30 4.97 7.09 -13.61
N PRO A 31 4.14 6.02 -13.64
CA PRO A 31 2.79 6.12 -14.16
C PRO A 31 1.98 7.28 -13.53
N SER A 32 1.15 7.93 -14.34
CA SER A 32 0.38 9.11 -13.91
C SER A 32 -0.63 8.83 -12.80
N TRP A 33 -1.03 7.57 -12.61
CA TRP A 33 -1.91 7.14 -11.51
C TRP A 33 -1.21 7.08 -10.14
N LEU A 34 0.11 7.22 -10.08
CA LEU A 34 0.87 7.42 -8.85
C LEU A 34 1.15 8.93 -8.67
N PRO A 35 0.36 9.65 -7.86
CA PRO A 35 0.35 11.11 -7.86
C PRO A 35 1.64 11.72 -7.29
N PHE A 36 2.33 11.03 -6.40
CA PHE A 36 3.56 11.51 -5.75
C PHE A 36 4.84 11.20 -6.55
N GLY A 37 4.74 10.56 -7.73
CA GLY A 37 5.88 10.40 -8.62
C GLY A 37 6.98 9.44 -8.13
N LEU A 38 6.68 8.52 -7.21
CA LEU A 38 7.63 7.51 -6.73
C LEU A 38 7.15 6.09 -7.06
N GLN A 39 8.08 5.22 -7.46
CA GLN A 39 7.79 3.80 -7.66
C GLN A 39 9.01 2.93 -7.38
N VAL A 40 8.84 1.89 -6.56
CA VAL A 40 9.87 0.85 -6.42
C VAL A 40 9.83 -0.07 -7.64
N ARG A 41 10.93 -0.15 -8.39
CA ARG A 41 11.08 -1.07 -9.54
C ARG A 41 12.17 -2.10 -9.30
N ARG A 42 11.99 -3.29 -9.86
CA ARG A 42 13.02 -4.32 -9.92
C ARG A 42 13.98 -4.01 -11.06
N ARG A 43 15.29 -4.08 -10.81
CA ARG A 43 16.37 -4.00 -11.80
C ARG A 43 17.31 -5.20 -11.63
N ARG A 44 18.19 -5.43 -12.60
CA ARG A 44 19.26 -6.42 -12.50
C ARG A 44 20.12 -6.08 -11.27
N GLY A 45 20.16 -6.98 -10.29
CA GLY A 45 20.89 -6.76 -9.03
C GLY A 45 20.09 -6.17 -7.85
N GLY A 46 18.79 -5.86 -8.00
CA GLY A 46 18.01 -5.41 -6.84
C GLY A 46 16.69 -4.68 -7.13
N ARG A 47 16.23 -3.89 -6.15
CA ARG A 47 15.16 -2.91 -6.36
C ARG A 47 15.74 -1.49 -6.24
N VAL A 48 15.18 -0.56 -6.99
CA VAL A 48 15.53 0.87 -6.94
C VAL A 48 14.26 1.70 -6.79
N LEU A 49 14.36 2.86 -6.15
CA LEU A 49 13.29 3.84 -6.15
C LEU A 49 13.38 4.68 -7.43
N VAL A 50 12.38 4.61 -8.30
CA VAL A 50 12.27 5.50 -9.46
C VAL A 50 11.59 6.78 -9.00
N VAL A 51 12.20 7.92 -9.33
CA VAL A 51 11.76 9.27 -8.96
C VAL A 51 11.41 10.03 -10.22
N ASP A 52 10.15 10.43 -10.31
CA ASP A 52 9.59 11.26 -11.38
C ASP A 52 9.83 12.75 -11.08
N PRO A 53 9.99 13.61 -12.10
CA PRO A 53 10.15 15.06 -11.89
C PRO A 53 9.07 15.70 -11.02
N ARG A 54 7.82 15.20 -11.08
CA ARG A 54 6.70 15.69 -10.24
C ARG A 54 6.94 15.55 -8.74
N PHE A 55 7.85 14.68 -8.33
CA PHE A 55 8.25 14.57 -6.93
C PHE A 55 8.89 15.87 -6.41
N GLY A 56 9.56 16.62 -7.29
CA GLY A 56 10.16 17.92 -6.97
C GLY A 56 9.14 19.00 -6.60
N ASP A 57 7.89 18.87 -7.03
CA ASP A 57 6.80 19.81 -6.75
C ASP A 57 6.27 19.70 -5.31
N LEU A 58 6.65 18.64 -4.59
CA LEU A 58 6.27 18.43 -3.20
C LEU A 58 7.11 19.30 -2.26
N SER A 59 6.51 19.74 -1.15
CA SER A 59 7.28 20.40 -0.09
C SER A 59 8.32 19.45 0.54
N PRO A 60 9.40 19.95 1.17
CA PRO A 60 10.43 19.08 1.75
C PRO A 60 9.90 18.04 2.77
N SER A 61 8.88 18.42 3.56
CA SER A 61 8.22 17.52 4.50
C SER A 61 7.42 16.43 3.78
N GLU A 62 6.72 16.77 2.70
CA GLU A 62 6.00 15.81 1.87
C GLU A 62 6.93 14.88 1.11
N GLN A 63 8.06 15.39 0.59
CA GLN A 63 9.09 14.57 -0.05
C GLN A 63 9.58 13.49 0.91
N SER A 64 9.94 13.89 2.13
CA SER A 64 10.39 12.98 3.19
C SER A 64 9.30 11.99 3.57
N ALA A 65 8.06 12.44 3.75
CA ALA A 65 6.92 11.60 4.10
C ALA A 65 6.57 10.57 3.01
N MET A 66 6.63 10.96 1.73
CA MET A 66 6.38 10.05 0.61
C MET A 66 7.47 8.98 0.50
N ILE A 67 8.75 9.34 0.70
CA ILE A 67 9.84 8.35 0.72
C ILE A 67 9.64 7.38 1.90
N ALA A 68 9.36 7.89 3.10
CA ALA A 68 9.05 7.07 4.27
C ALA A 68 7.87 6.13 4.04
N GLY A 69 6.78 6.63 3.45
CA GLY A 69 5.61 5.83 3.09
C GLY A 69 5.92 4.71 2.09
N VAL A 70 6.66 5.02 1.02
CA VAL A 70 7.05 4.03 0.00
C VAL A 70 8.00 2.98 0.58
N MET A 71 8.92 3.37 1.46
CA MET A 71 9.84 2.43 2.12
C MET A 71 9.14 1.53 3.12
N THR A 72 8.24 2.09 3.91
CA THR A 72 7.38 1.31 4.80
C THR A 72 6.50 0.34 4.01
N ALA A 73 5.90 0.80 2.92
CA ALA A 73 5.10 -0.06 2.04
C ALA A 73 5.93 -1.19 1.44
N ALA A 74 7.17 -0.91 1.00
CA ALA A 74 8.08 -1.93 0.50
C ALA A 74 8.45 -2.97 1.59
N ALA A 75 8.61 -2.53 2.84
CA ALA A 75 8.86 -3.41 3.98
C ALA A 75 7.67 -4.32 4.29
N CYS A 76 6.44 -3.78 4.25
CA CYS A 76 5.22 -4.53 4.51
C CYS A 76 4.77 -5.41 3.34
N PHE A 77 5.29 -5.18 2.12
CA PHE A 77 4.83 -5.84 0.90
C PHE A 77 4.89 -7.37 0.92
N PRO A 78 5.93 -8.03 1.46
CA PRO A 78 5.96 -9.50 1.55
C PRO A 78 4.81 -10.08 2.38
N ALA A 79 4.46 -9.42 3.49
CA ALA A 79 3.34 -9.83 4.34
C ALA A 79 1.99 -9.63 3.63
N TYR A 80 1.85 -8.53 2.89
CA TYR A 80 0.71 -8.31 1.99
C TYR A 80 0.60 -9.41 0.94
N LEU A 81 1.68 -9.72 0.22
CA LEU A 81 1.67 -10.74 -0.82
C LEU A 81 1.32 -12.11 -0.25
N ARG A 82 1.89 -12.48 0.91
CA ARG A 82 1.56 -13.72 1.61
C ARG A 82 0.06 -13.78 1.95
N ARG A 83 -0.51 -12.70 2.51
CA ARG A 83 -1.94 -12.65 2.83
C ARG A 83 -2.81 -12.69 1.58
N LEU A 84 -2.42 -11.98 0.53
CA LEU A 84 -3.13 -12.00 -0.74
C LEU A 84 -3.18 -13.43 -1.27
N ILE A 85 -2.05 -14.13 -1.35
CA ILE A 85 -1.97 -15.54 -1.77
C ILE A 85 -2.86 -16.43 -0.89
N LEU A 86 -2.78 -16.30 0.44
CA LEU A 86 -3.56 -17.09 1.38
C LEU A 86 -5.08 -16.91 1.21
N VAL A 87 -5.53 -15.74 0.78
CA VAL A 87 -6.94 -15.50 0.49
C VAL A 87 -7.31 -15.91 -0.94
N SER A 88 -6.38 -15.78 -1.90
CA SER A 88 -6.61 -16.10 -3.32
C SER A 88 -6.76 -17.59 -3.57
N VAL A 89 -5.84 -18.39 -3.02
CA VAL A 89 -5.73 -19.81 -3.36
C VAL A 89 -7.01 -20.57 -2.97
N PRO A 90 -7.58 -20.42 -1.76
CA PRO A 90 -8.83 -21.07 -1.42
C PRO A 90 -10.00 -20.64 -2.31
N LEU A 91 -10.09 -19.35 -2.67
CA LEU A 91 -11.16 -18.86 -3.54
C LEU A 91 -11.08 -19.46 -4.94
N VAL A 92 -9.88 -19.56 -5.51
CA VAL A 92 -9.65 -20.22 -6.81
C VAL A 92 -10.01 -21.71 -6.73
N LEU A 93 -9.62 -22.40 -5.65
CA LEU A 93 -9.96 -23.80 -5.45
C LEU A 93 -11.48 -24.02 -5.34
N VAL A 94 -12.17 -23.24 -4.52
CA VAL A 94 -13.63 -23.31 -4.36
C VAL A 94 -14.34 -23.02 -5.67
N ALA A 95 -13.92 -21.99 -6.41
CA ALA A 95 -14.49 -21.66 -7.72
C ALA A 95 -14.26 -22.79 -8.74
N GLY A 96 -13.08 -23.42 -8.71
CA GLY A 96 -12.76 -24.57 -9.56
C GLY A 96 -13.64 -25.79 -9.28
N VAL A 97 -13.78 -26.17 -8.00
CA VAL A 97 -14.64 -27.29 -7.59
C VAL A 97 -16.11 -27.00 -7.92
N ALA A 98 -16.61 -25.81 -7.58
CA ALA A 98 -17.98 -25.41 -7.90
C ALA A 98 -18.22 -25.41 -9.41
N GLY A 99 -17.29 -24.86 -10.20
CA GLY A 99 -17.37 -24.88 -11.67
C GLY A 99 -17.38 -26.30 -12.25
N GLY A 100 -16.55 -27.20 -11.71
CA GLY A 100 -16.49 -28.61 -12.10
C GLY A 100 -17.79 -29.36 -11.80
N LEU A 101 -18.33 -29.21 -10.58
CA LEU A 101 -19.62 -29.80 -10.20
C LEU A 101 -20.75 -29.26 -11.07
N MET A 102 -20.82 -27.94 -11.29
CA MET A 102 -21.85 -27.36 -12.15
C MET A 102 -21.71 -27.81 -13.61
N SER A 103 -20.50 -28.05 -14.10
CA SER A 103 -20.28 -28.68 -15.41
C SER A 103 -20.95 -30.05 -15.50
N ALA A 104 -20.80 -30.84 -14.45
CA ALA A 104 -21.30 -32.21 -14.41
C ALA A 104 -22.83 -32.27 -14.31
N PHE A 105 -23.46 -31.33 -13.59
CA PHE A 105 -24.90 -31.36 -13.32
C PHE A 105 -25.78 -30.48 -14.23
N LEU A 106 -25.27 -29.34 -14.70
CA LEU A 106 -26.09 -28.32 -15.39
C LEU A 106 -25.67 -28.02 -16.84
N GLY A 107 -24.60 -28.67 -17.34
CA GLY A 107 -24.13 -28.51 -18.73
C GLY A 107 -23.58 -27.11 -19.10
N SER A 108 -23.66 -26.12 -18.20
CA SER A 108 -23.16 -24.75 -18.43
C SER A 108 -22.18 -24.30 -17.32
N PRO A 109 -20.91 -24.74 -17.39
CA PRO A 109 -19.94 -24.57 -16.29
C PRO A 109 -19.37 -23.16 -16.11
N ARG A 110 -19.35 -22.35 -17.18
CA ARG A 110 -18.35 -21.28 -17.28
C ARG A 110 -18.80 -19.97 -16.64
N VAL A 111 -20.07 -19.59 -16.79
CA VAL A 111 -20.54 -18.26 -16.37
C VAL A 111 -20.64 -18.17 -14.84
N LEU A 112 -21.24 -19.17 -14.19
CA LEU A 112 -21.47 -19.14 -12.74
C LEU A 112 -20.19 -19.32 -11.93
N GLY A 113 -19.29 -20.22 -12.33
CA GLY A 113 -18.01 -20.41 -11.66
C GLY A 113 -17.12 -19.16 -11.71
N VAL A 114 -17.10 -18.48 -12.86
CA VAL A 114 -16.42 -17.19 -13.02
C VAL A 114 -17.09 -16.09 -12.19
N LEU A 115 -18.42 -16.04 -12.15
CA LEU A 115 -19.16 -15.08 -11.33
C LEU A 115 -18.85 -15.25 -9.83
N LEU A 116 -18.88 -16.48 -9.32
CA LEU A 116 -18.54 -16.80 -7.93
C LEU A 116 -17.10 -16.43 -7.59
N LEU A 117 -16.16 -16.69 -8.51
CA LEU A 117 -14.78 -16.27 -8.35
C LEU A 117 -14.68 -14.76 -8.18
N PHE A 118 -15.29 -13.96 -9.05
CA PHE A 118 -15.24 -12.50 -8.95
C PHE A 118 -15.96 -11.97 -7.70
N LEU A 119 -17.13 -12.53 -7.37
CA LEU A 119 -17.92 -12.15 -6.19
C LEU A 119 -17.17 -12.39 -4.88
N GLY A 120 -16.40 -13.48 -4.77
CA GLY A 120 -15.55 -13.74 -3.60
C GLY A 120 -14.22 -12.98 -3.63
N TRP A 121 -13.60 -12.89 -4.81
CA TRP A 121 -12.26 -12.34 -4.99
C TRP A 121 -12.19 -10.82 -4.77
N ILE A 122 -13.13 -10.06 -5.34
CA ILE A 122 -13.13 -8.60 -5.22
C ILE A 122 -13.18 -8.13 -3.75
N PRO A 123 -14.15 -8.56 -2.92
CA PRO A 123 -14.19 -8.13 -1.52
C PRO A 123 -12.98 -8.61 -0.72
N ALA A 124 -12.47 -9.81 -1.00
CA ALA A 124 -11.22 -10.31 -0.42
C ALA A 124 -10.03 -9.37 -0.71
N VAL A 125 -9.84 -8.99 -1.97
CA VAL A 125 -8.78 -8.05 -2.37
C VAL A 125 -8.95 -6.70 -1.69
N VAL A 126 -10.18 -6.17 -1.62
CA VAL A 126 -10.48 -4.91 -0.90
C VAL A 126 -10.07 -5.01 0.56
N LEU A 127 -10.43 -6.08 1.25
CA LEU A 127 -10.08 -6.27 2.67
C LEU A 127 -8.57 -6.37 2.88
N VAL A 128 -7.86 -7.12 2.04
CA VAL A 128 -6.40 -7.26 2.13
C VAL A 128 -5.69 -5.94 1.81
N MET A 129 -6.17 -5.19 0.82
CA MET A 129 -5.65 -3.86 0.49
C MET A 129 -5.86 -2.85 1.63
N ARG A 130 -7.06 -2.82 2.23
CA ARG A 130 -7.33 -1.97 3.40
C ARG A 130 -6.47 -2.36 4.59
N TRP A 131 -6.34 -3.66 4.86
CA TRP A 131 -5.44 -4.14 5.90
C TRP A 131 -4.01 -3.65 5.66
N PHE A 132 -3.50 -3.78 4.43
CA PHE A 132 -2.16 -3.35 4.06
C PHE A 132 -1.96 -1.84 4.27
N ALA A 133 -2.90 -1.01 3.81
CA ALA A 133 -2.84 0.45 4.00
C ALA A 133 -2.73 0.79 5.50
N TYR A 134 -3.56 0.19 6.35
CA TYR A 134 -3.50 0.42 7.79
C TYR A 134 -2.22 -0.11 8.45
N THR A 135 -1.67 -1.22 7.96
CA THR A 135 -0.39 -1.74 8.43
C THR A 135 0.75 -0.79 8.09
N VAL A 136 0.73 -0.22 6.87
CA VAL A 136 1.71 0.80 6.46
C VAL A 136 1.58 2.06 7.32
N ASP A 137 0.36 2.58 7.53
CA ASP A 137 0.13 3.77 8.36
C ASP A 137 0.67 3.60 9.77
N ARG A 138 0.35 2.47 10.39
CA ARG A 138 0.84 2.13 11.72
C ARG A 138 2.36 2.08 11.76
N ALA A 139 2.98 1.41 10.79
CA ALA A 139 4.44 1.29 10.74
C ALA A 139 5.13 2.64 10.46
N VAL A 140 4.51 3.53 9.67
CA VAL A 140 4.99 4.91 9.48
C VAL A 140 4.98 5.66 10.80
N VAL A 141 3.88 5.61 11.55
CA VAL A 141 3.77 6.29 12.86
C VAL A 141 4.77 5.72 13.87
N GLU A 142 4.91 4.40 13.92
CA GLU A 142 5.85 3.73 14.83
C GLU A 142 7.32 4.04 14.51
N THR A 143 7.67 4.24 13.23
CA THR A 143 9.08 4.39 12.80
C THR A 143 9.50 5.85 12.60
N PHE A 144 8.60 6.70 12.11
CA PHE A 144 8.87 8.09 11.71
C PHE A 144 8.01 9.11 12.46
N GLY A 145 7.14 8.66 13.36
CA GLY A 145 6.25 9.51 14.12
C GLY A 145 5.03 10.00 13.34
N ARG A 146 4.06 10.52 14.10
CA ARG A 146 2.79 11.03 13.59
C ARG A 146 2.93 12.19 12.59
N PRO A 147 3.84 13.17 12.77
CA PRO A 147 3.99 14.29 11.83
C PRO A 147 4.31 13.85 10.39
N THR A 148 5.06 12.75 10.23
CA THR A 148 5.38 12.18 8.92
C THR A 148 4.11 11.65 8.22
N LEU A 149 3.24 10.97 8.97
CA LEU A 149 1.97 10.48 8.42
C LEU A 149 1.02 11.64 8.09
N ASP A 150 0.95 12.66 8.94
CA ASP A 150 0.10 13.83 8.71
C ASP A 150 0.54 14.63 7.48
N ALA A 151 1.85 14.75 7.22
CA ALA A 151 2.37 15.33 5.99
C ALA A 151 1.93 14.53 4.75
N ALA A 152 1.96 13.19 4.84
CA ALA A 152 1.47 12.33 3.75
C ALA A 152 -0.04 12.50 3.50
N PHE A 153 -0.85 12.57 4.56
CA PHE A 153 -2.28 12.83 4.47
C PHE A 153 -2.61 14.23 3.95
N GLY A 154 -1.80 15.23 4.30
CA GLY A 154 -1.90 16.59 3.77
C GLY A 154 -1.77 16.61 2.25
N PHE A 155 -0.80 15.88 1.70
CA PHE A 155 -0.67 15.70 0.26
C PHE A 155 -1.86 14.96 -0.35
N GLU A 156 -2.26 13.81 0.20
CA GLU A 156 -3.36 13.00 -0.34
C GLU A 156 -4.70 13.77 -0.39
N ARG A 157 -4.96 14.64 0.60
CA ARG A 157 -6.14 15.51 0.61
C ARG A 157 -6.14 16.55 -0.51
N ARG A 158 -4.98 17.13 -0.83
CA ARG A 158 -4.83 18.12 -1.91
C ARG A 158 -4.79 17.48 -3.29
N SER A 159 -4.33 16.25 -3.37
CA SER A 159 -4.16 15.48 -4.60
C SER A 159 -4.96 14.17 -4.58
N PRO A 160 -6.31 14.23 -4.42
CA PRO A 160 -7.11 13.02 -4.31
C PRO A 160 -7.06 12.22 -5.61
N LEU A 161 -7.13 10.88 -5.49
CA LEU A 161 -7.30 10.02 -6.65
C LEU A 161 -8.52 10.48 -7.47
N LYS A 162 -8.33 10.58 -8.80
CA LYS A 162 -9.37 11.02 -9.73
C LYS A 162 -10.68 10.26 -9.51
N ARG A 163 -11.82 10.98 -9.63
CA ARG A 163 -13.15 10.35 -9.60
C ARG A 163 -13.20 9.25 -10.67
N GLY A 164 -13.71 8.07 -10.30
CA GLY A 164 -13.78 6.90 -11.17
C GLY A 164 -12.52 6.03 -11.24
N HIS A 165 -11.40 6.41 -10.60
CA HIS A 165 -10.22 5.55 -10.58
C HIS A 165 -10.47 4.29 -9.73
N PRO A 166 -10.23 3.06 -10.24
CA PRO A 166 -10.60 1.82 -9.54
C PRO A 166 -9.88 1.64 -8.21
N ILE A 167 -8.66 2.19 -8.08
CA ILE A 167 -7.92 2.19 -6.80
C ILE A 167 -8.71 2.87 -5.67
N ARG A 168 -9.57 3.85 -5.99
CA ARG A 168 -10.38 4.54 -4.98
C ARG A 168 -11.43 3.63 -4.32
N LEU A 169 -11.86 2.56 -5.00
CA LEU A 169 -12.80 1.59 -4.44
C LEU A 169 -12.14 0.64 -3.43
N ILE A 170 -10.85 0.34 -3.64
CA ILE A 170 -10.11 -0.63 -2.85
C ILE A 170 -9.26 0.02 -1.74
N SER A 171 -8.90 1.30 -1.89
CA SER A 171 -8.13 2.05 -0.89
C SER A 171 -9.05 2.73 0.13
N PRO A 172 -8.73 2.69 1.44
CA PRO A 172 -9.46 3.47 2.43
C PRO A 172 -9.26 4.99 2.21
N ASN A 173 -10.29 5.79 2.49
CA ASN A 173 -10.18 7.25 2.44
C ASN A 173 -9.22 7.75 3.55
N VAL A 174 -8.56 8.89 3.32
CA VAL A 174 -7.71 9.58 4.30
C VAL A 174 -8.43 9.73 5.65
N ASP A 175 -9.68 10.18 5.66
CA ASP A 175 -10.41 10.39 6.91
C ASP A 175 -10.64 9.09 7.69
N GLN A 176 -10.85 7.97 7.00
CA GLN A 176 -10.96 6.65 7.63
C GLN A 176 -9.62 6.21 8.23
N ARG A 177 -8.50 6.50 7.55
CA ARG A 177 -7.15 6.20 8.03
C ARG A 177 -6.80 7.05 9.25
N VAL A 178 -7.07 8.35 9.21
CA VAL A 178 -6.87 9.30 10.33
C VAL A 178 -7.63 8.83 11.58
N GLN A 179 -8.94 8.59 11.46
CA GLN A 179 -9.77 8.12 12.59
C GLN A 179 -9.25 6.81 13.19
N ARG A 180 -8.72 5.91 12.35
CA ARG A 180 -8.17 4.64 12.81
C ARG A 180 -6.89 4.84 13.61
N VAL A 181 -5.98 5.70 13.15
CA VAL A 181 -4.73 5.98 13.88
C VAL A 181 -5.03 6.65 15.21
N GLU A 182 -5.91 7.66 15.23
CA GLU A 182 -6.34 8.33 16.48
C GLU A 182 -6.99 7.36 17.48
N ARG A 183 -7.78 6.40 16.98
CA ARG A 183 -8.36 5.35 17.83
C ARG A 183 -7.26 4.48 18.46
N LEU A 184 -6.25 4.10 17.67
CA LEU A 184 -5.14 3.27 18.16
C LEU A 184 -4.27 4.01 19.19
N GLU A 185 -4.03 5.30 18.98
CA GLU A 185 -3.32 6.16 19.94
C GLU A 185 -4.08 6.26 21.26
N ARG A 186 -5.40 6.52 21.22
CA ARG A 186 -6.26 6.52 22.42
C ARG A 186 -6.24 5.22 23.21
N LEU A 187 -6.15 4.08 22.53
CA LEU A 187 -6.05 2.76 23.19
C LEU A 187 -4.67 2.49 23.79
N ARG A 188 -3.62 3.17 23.33
CA ARG A 188 -2.25 3.03 23.85
C ARG A 188 -1.97 3.94 25.04
N THR A 189 -2.64 5.08 25.13
CA THR A 189 -2.56 5.97 26.28
C THR A 189 -3.61 5.51 27.28
N PRO A 190 -3.27 4.71 28.32
CA PRO A 190 -4.24 4.30 29.32
C PRO A 190 -4.86 5.56 29.93
N SER A 191 -6.17 5.68 29.80
CA SER A 191 -6.95 6.71 30.47
C SER A 191 -6.81 6.51 31.98
N GLY A 192 -5.94 7.30 32.62
CA GLY A 192 -5.89 7.47 34.07
C GLY A 192 -5.00 6.47 34.82
N SER A 193 -3.75 6.85 35.08
CA SER A 193 -3.37 6.96 36.49
C SER A 193 -4.01 8.25 36.99
N PRO A 194 -5.05 8.21 37.84
CA PRO A 194 -5.43 9.38 38.60
C PRO A 194 -4.21 9.79 39.44
N MET A 195 -3.75 11.03 39.25
CA MET A 195 -2.96 11.72 40.26
C MET A 195 -3.87 12.11 41.42
#